data_AF-A0A7X8UJ17-F1
#
_entry.id   AF-A0A7X8UJ17-F1
#
_cell.length_a   1.000
_cell.length_b   1.000
_cell.length_c   1.000
_cell.angle_alpha   90.00
_cell.angle_beta   90.00
_cell.angle_gamma   90.00
#
_symmetry.space_group_name_H-M   'P 1'
#
loop_
_entity.id
_entity.type
_entity.pdbx_description
1 polymer ?
#
loop_
_entity_poly.entity_id
_entity_poly.type
_entity_poly.pdbx_seq_one_letter_code
_entity_poly.pdbx_strand_id
1 'polypeptide(L)'
;ARAARAKLGDAFRRRRGIFYDTDMIQEHQEETVRLCPHCPGFVTLSSKAEQSGRRLPSAYCVSIPIQACPECVRAGMGAFDRERRSPRHDLVLLQDRPGDHYLRYPE
;
A
#
# COMPACT_ATOMS: atom_id res chain seq x y z
N ALA A 1 10.00 10.16 -13.12
CA ALA A 1 9.86 10.62 -11.71
C ALA A 1 9.92 12.15 -11.55
N ARG A 2 10.96 12.87 -12.01
CA ARG A 2 11.09 14.33 -11.83
C ARG A 2 9.89 15.16 -12.35
N ALA A 3 9.44 14.93 -13.58
CA ALA A 3 8.28 15.65 -14.14
C ALA A 3 6.98 15.37 -13.38
N ALA A 4 6.77 14.12 -12.94
CA ALA A 4 5.63 13.75 -12.11
C ALA A 4 5.68 14.43 -10.73
N ARG A 5 6.86 14.50 -10.09
CA ARG A 5 7.08 15.22 -8.82
C ARG A 5 6.81 16.72 -8.92
N ALA A 6 7.25 17.35 -10.00
CA ALA A 6 7.01 18.79 -10.23
C ALA A 6 5.51 19.13 -10.29
N LYS A 7 4.67 18.17 -10.73
CA LYS A 7 3.22 18.35 -10.83
C LYS A 7 2.44 17.84 -9.60
N LEU A 8 2.93 16.79 -8.94
CA LEU A 8 2.16 16.02 -7.93
C LEU A 8 2.73 16.13 -6.51
N GLY A 9 3.90 16.75 -6.31
CA GLY A 9 4.60 16.76 -5.02
C GLY A 9 5.29 15.44 -4.72
N ASP A 10 5.50 15.13 -3.43
CA ASP A 10 6.28 13.96 -2.99
C ASP A 10 5.49 12.63 -2.97
N ALA A 11 4.19 12.68 -3.27
CA ALA A 11 3.35 11.49 -3.36
C ALA A 11 2.23 11.67 -4.38
N PHE A 12 1.91 10.60 -5.09
CA PHE A 12 0.71 10.49 -5.92
C PHE A 12 -0.33 9.66 -5.18
N ARG A 13 -1.58 10.11 -5.15
CA ARG A 13 -2.69 9.38 -4.55
C ARG A 13 -3.78 9.11 -5.57
N ARG A 14 -4.36 7.91 -5.52
CA ARG A 14 -5.54 7.56 -6.31
C ARG A 14 -6.55 6.78 -5.48
N ARG A 15 -7.83 7.00 -5.76
CA ARG A 15 -8.96 6.26 -5.18
C ARG A 15 -9.77 5.65 -6.31
N ARG A 16 -10.14 4.38 -6.17
CA ARG A 16 -10.91 3.66 -7.19
C ARG A 16 -11.90 2.69 -6.53
N GLY A 17 -13.05 2.54 -7.16
CA GLY A 17 -13.94 1.40 -6.96
C GLY A 17 -13.64 0.37 -8.03
N ILE A 18 -13.43 -0.89 -7.65
CA ILE A 18 -13.16 -2.00 -8.56
C ILE A 18 -14.23 -3.06 -8.35
N PHE A 19 -14.84 -3.53 -9.43
CA PHE A 19 -15.78 -4.63 -9.39
C PHE A 19 -15.15 -5.84 -10.07
N TYR A 20 -15.01 -6.94 -9.32
CA TYR A 20 -14.53 -8.23 -9.79
C TYR A 20 -15.76 -9.11 -10.05
N ASP A 21 -16.09 -9.30 -11.32
CA ASP A 21 -17.31 -9.99 -11.77
C ASP A 21 -17.30 -11.49 -11.49
N THR A 22 -16.12 -12.12 -11.55
CA THR A 22 -15.96 -13.57 -11.31
C THR A 22 -16.39 -13.95 -9.89
N ASP A 23 -15.96 -13.18 -8.90
CA ASP A 23 -16.25 -13.45 -7.48
C ASP A 23 -17.37 -12.57 -6.90
N MET A 24 -17.93 -11.67 -7.73
CA MET A 24 -18.90 -10.64 -7.32
C MET A 24 -18.40 -9.77 -6.15
N ILE A 25 -17.15 -9.34 -6.22
CA ILE A 25 -16.50 -8.51 -5.20
C ILE A 25 -16.53 -7.04 -5.60
N GLN A 26 -16.94 -6.17 -4.69
CA GLN A 26 -16.82 -4.73 -4.79
C GLN A 26 -15.72 -4.23 -3.85
N GLU A 27 -14.64 -3.68 -4.39
CA GLU A 27 -13.51 -3.14 -3.62
C GLU A 27 -13.44 -1.62 -3.74
N HIS A 28 -13.22 -0.97 -2.60
CA HIS A 28 -12.77 0.41 -2.49
C HIS A 28 -11.27 0.44 -2.15
N GLN A 29 -10.48 0.93 -3.10
CA GLN A 29 -9.03 0.99 -3.00
C GLN A 29 -8.55 2.45 -2.90
N GLU A 30 -7.75 2.77 -1.88
CA GLU A 30 -6.97 4.01 -1.79
C GLU A 30 -5.48 3.68 -1.85
N GLU A 31 -4.82 4.10 -2.92
CA GLU A 31 -3.40 3.87 -3.15
C GLU A 31 -2.61 5.17 -3.07
N THR A 32 -1.47 5.12 -2.38
CA THR A 32 -0.48 6.18 -2.37
C THR A 32 0.86 5.65 -2.87
N VAL A 33 1.41 6.30 -3.88
CA VAL A 33 2.76 6.05 -4.40
C VAL A 33 3.66 7.16 -3.89
N ARG A 34 4.68 6.82 -3.10
CA ARG A 34 5.73 7.79 -2.75
C ARG A 34 6.57 8.07 -4.00
N LEU A 35 6.71 9.33 -4.36
CA LEU A 35 7.53 9.74 -5.51
C LEU A 35 8.94 10.08 -5.02
N CYS A 36 9.91 9.21 -5.30
CA CYS A 36 11.31 9.42 -4.91
C CYS A 36 12.15 9.99 -6.07
N PRO A 37 13.11 10.91 -5.81
CA PRO A 37 14.08 11.33 -6.83
C PRO A 37 15.09 10.26 -7.21
N HIS A 38 15.33 9.28 -6.33
CA HIS A 38 16.49 8.38 -6.39
C HIS A 38 16.12 6.92 -6.70
N CYS A 39 14.83 6.56 -6.61
CA CYS A 39 14.35 5.21 -6.87
C CYS A 39 12.87 5.23 -7.28
N PRO A 40 12.25 4.07 -7.57
CA PRO A 40 10.82 3.97 -7.87
C PRO A 40 9.86 4.36 -6.73
N GLY A 41 10.37 4.59 -5.51
CA GLY A 41 9.58 4.85 -4.32
C GLY A 41 9.06 3.56 -3.65
N PHE A 42 7.92 3.67 -2.97
CA PHE A 42 7.15 2.54 -2.44
C PHE A 42 5.66 2.85 -2.55
N VAL A 43 4.82 1.82 -2.43
CA VAL A 43 3.37 1.94 -2.52
C VAL A 43 2.73 1.55 -1.20
N THR A 44 1.71 2.30 -0.79
CA THR A 44 0.77 1.89 0.26
C THR A 44 -0.62 1.77 -0.32
N LEU A 45 -1.38 0.77 0.10
CA LEU A 45 -2.71 0.47 -0.41
C LEU A 45 -3.65 0.15 0.74
N SER A 46 -4.70 0.94 0.89
CA SER A 46 -5.85 0.63 1.76
C SER A 46 -6.92 -0.02 0.89
N SER A 47 -7.35 -1.21 1.29
CA SER A 47 -8.35 -2.01 0.60
C SER A 47 -9.49 -2.33 1.56
N LYS A 48 -10.72 -2.06 1.12
CA LYS A 48 -11.95 -2.46 1.79
C LYS A 48 -12.85 -3.07 0.74
N ALA A 49 -13.32 -4.28 0.97
CA ALA A 49 -14.12 -4.98 0.00
C ALA A 49 -15.35 -5.63 0.61
N GLU A 50 -16.33 -5.91 -0.23
CA GLU A 50 -17.50 -6.71 0.09
C GLU A 50 -17.79 -7.71 -1.02
N GLN A 51 -18.39 -8.84 -0.65
CA GLN A 51 -18.80 -9.90 -1.56
C GLN A 51 -20.25 -10.27 -1.24
N SER A 52 -21.14 -10.15 -2.22
CA SER A 52 -22.58 -10.41 -2.04
C SER A 52 -23.19 -9.69 -0.82
N GLY A 53 -22.80 -8.41 -0.60
CA GLY A 53 -23.26 -7.59 0.53
C GLY A 53 -22.63 -7.91 1.88
N ARG A 54 -21.66 -8.82 1.95
CA ARG A 54 -20.90 -9.12 3.17
C ARG A 54 -19.51 -8.46 3.10
N ARG A 55 -19.16 -7.70 4.13
CA ARG A 55 -17.81 -7.13 4.28
C ARG A 55 -16.77 -8.25 4.35
N LEU A 56 -15.73 -8.13 3.52
CA LEU A 56 -14.51 -8.92 3.58
C LEU A 56 -13.48 -8.28 4.53
N PRO A 57 -12.47 -9.03 5.00
CA PRO A 57 -11.35 -8.46 5.75
C PRO A 57 -10.67 -7.35 4.96
N SER A 58 -10.55 -6.18 5.57
CA SER A 58 -9.84 -5.03 5.02
C SER A 58 -8.34 -5.16 5.23
N ALA A 59 -7.55 -4.57 4.33
CA ALA A 59 -6.10 -4.66 4.38
C ALA A 59 -5.44 -3.30 4.15
N TYR A 60 -4.34 -3.06 4.87
CA TYR A 60 -3.36 -2.04 4.57
C TYR A 60 -2.06 -2.71 4.11
N CYS A 61 -1.70 -2.53 2.85
CA CYS A 61 -0.52 -3.15 2.26
C CYS A 61 0.58 -2.11 2.04
N VAL A 62 1.81 -2.47 2.35
CA VAL A 62 3.02 -1.72 2.00
C VAL A 62 3.87 -2.58 1.06
N SER A 63 4.15 -2.07 -0.14
CA SER A 63 5.01 -2.75 -1.12
C SER A 63 6.25 -1.90 -1.40
N ILE A 64 7.40 -2.43 -0.98
CA ILE A 64 8.73 -1.83 -1.18
C ILE A 64 9.41 -2.61 -2.31
N PRO A 65 9.65 -2.00 -3.49
CA PRO A 65 10.23 -2.68 -4.63
C PRO A 65 11.73 -2.97 -4.41
N ILE A 66 12.26 -3.97 -5.12
CA ILE A 66 13.65 -4.45 -4.99
C ILE A 66 14.70 -3.35 -5.23
N GLN A 67 14.37 -2.31 -6.00
CA GLN A 67 15.25 -1.18 -6.30
C GLN A 67 15.04 0.03 -5.36
N ALA A 68 14.29 -0.12 -4.26
CA ALA A 68 14.05 0.99 -3.34
C ALA A 68 15.35 1.44 -2.67
N CYS A 69 15.58 2.76 -2.63
CA CYS A 69 16.71 3.31 -1.88
C CYS A 69 16.51 3.10 -0.36
N PRO A 70 17.59 3.15 0.46
CA PRO A 70 17.49 2.94 1.91
C PRO A 70 16.48 3.86 2.61
N GLU A 71 16.31 5.08 2.10
CA GLU A 71 15.30 6.02 2.61
C GLU A 71 13.87 5.55 2.34
N CYS A 72 13.60 4.98 1.16
CA CYS A 72 12.29 4.42 0.83
C CYS A 72 12.01 3.12 1.58
N VAL A 73 13.02 2.27 1.80
CA VAL A 73 12.90 1.09 2.66
C VAL A 73 12.48 1.53 4.06
N ARG A 74 13.24 2.43 4.70
CA ARG A 74 12.93 2.94 6.05
C ARG A 74 11.55 3.58 6.14
N ALA A 75 11.18 4.40 5.15
CA ALA A 75 9.87 5.06 5.13
C ALA A 75 8.70 4.08 4.92
N GLY A 76 8.89 3.04 4.10
CA GLY A 76 7.93 1.96 3.91
C GLY A 76 7.75 1.12 5.18
N MET A 77 8.85 0.67 5.80
CA MET A 77 8.82 -0.01 7.10
C MET A 77 8.11 0.84 8.17
N GLY A 78 8.41 2.14 8.21
CA GLY A 78 7.72 3.06 9.11
C GLY A 78 6.22 3.21 8.81
N ALA A 79 5.77 3.05 7.56
CA ALA A 79 4.35 3.04 7.22
C ALA A 79 3.66 1.79 7.75
N PHE A 80 4.30 0.62 7.60
CA PHE A 80 3.83 -0.62 8.18
C PHE A 80 3.72 -0.54 9.72
N ASP A 81 4.78 -0.07 10.39
CA ASP A 81 4.81 0.03 11.85
C ASP A 81 3.76 1.01 12.41
N ARG A 82 3.52 2.14 11.72
CA ARG A 82 2.50 3.09 12.15
C ARG A 82 1.10 2.48 12.11
N GLU A 83 0.76 1.79 11.02
CA GLU A 83 -0.54 1.14 10.89
C GLU A 83 -0.67 -0.02 11.88
N ARG A 84 0.39 -0.81 12.07
CA ARG A 84 0.44 -1.90 13.06
C ARG A 84 0.17 -1.43 14.49
N ARG A 85 0.72 -0.28 14.90
CA ARG A 85 0.56 0.26 16.26
C ARG A 85 -0.83 0.81 16.54
N SER A 86 -1.56 1.24 15.51
CA SER A 86 -2.92 1.77 15.63
C SER A 86 -3.75 1.29 14.44
N PRO A 87 -4.13 0.00 14.39
CA PRO A 87 -4.73 -0.62 13.21
C PRO A 87 -6.08 0.01 12.87
N ARG A 88 -6.25 0.40 11.60
CA ARG A 88 -7.55 0.81 11.03
C ARG A 88 -8.12 -0.23 10.07
N HIS A 89 -7.36 -1.30 9.83
CA HIS A 89 -7.65 -2.38 8.92
C HIS A 89 -7.50 -3.70 9.66
N ASP A 90 -8.19 -4.74 9.19
CA ASP A 90 -8.13 -6.07 9.80
C ASP A 90 -6.76 -6.71 9.60
N LEU A 91 -6.11 -6.40 8.48
CA LEU A 91 -4.78 -6.87 8.13
C LEU A 91 -3.85 -5.70 7.81
N VAL A 92 -2.59 -5.81 8.26
CA VAL A 92 -1.49 -4.96 7.84
C VAL A 92 -0.43 -5.86 7.22
N LEU A 93 -0.10 -5.63 5.96
CA LEU A 93 0.79 -6.46 5.16
C LEU A 93 2.01 -5.66 4.71
N LEU A 94 3.18 -6.28 4.80
CA LEU A 94 4.44 -5.73 4.29
C LEU A 94 5.07 -6.70 3.31
N GLN A 95 5.46 -6.17 2.16
CA GLN A 95 6.38 -6.79 1.23
C GLN A 95 7.62 -5.88 1.12
N ASP A 96 8.69 -6.28 1.78
CA ASP A 96 10.02 -5.67 1.68
C ASP A 96 10.90 -6.54 0.77
N ARG A 97 10.90 -6.24 -0.53
CA ARG A 97 11.69 -7.01 -1.50
C ARG A 97 13.21 -6.81 -1.34
N PRO A 98 13.74 -5.61 -1.01
CA PRO A 98 15.17 -5.45 -0.71
C PRO A 98 15.67 -6.30 0.46
N GLY A 99 14.87 -6.41 1.53
CA GLY A 99 15.20 -7.23 2.70
C GLY A 99 14.74 -8.69 2.61
N ASP A 100 14.01 -9.06 1.55
CA ASP A 100 13.33 -10.36 1.43
C ASP A 100 12.42 -10.69 2.63
N HIS A 101 11.71 -9.68 3.14
CA HIS A 101 10.82 -9.82 4.29
C HIS A 101 9.35 -9.65 3.90
N TYR A 102 8.53 -10.59 4.36
CA TYR A 102 7.10 -10.63 4.13
C TYR A 102 6.39 -10.77 5.47
N LEU A 103 5.79 -9.69 5.94
CA LEU A 103 5.16 -9.64 7.27
C LEU A 103 3.65 -9.42 7.15
N ARG A 104 2.93 -9.95 8.13
CA ARG A 104 1.49 -9.83 8.29
C ARG A 104 1.17 -9.51 9.76
N TYR A 105 0.17 -8.67 9.99
CA TYR A 105 -0.36 -8.38 11.33
C TYR A 105 -1.90 -8.30 11.30
N PRO A 106 -2.60 -8.84 12.33
CA PRO A 106 -2.05 -9.76 13.33
C PRO A 106 -1.55 -11.06 12.68
N GLU A 107 -0.62 -11.75 13.37
CA GLU A 107 -0.07 -13.06 12.93
C GLU A 107 -1.17 -14.11 12.74
#